data_AF-A0A0H2R325-F1
#
_entry.id   AF-A0A0H2R325-F1
#
_cell.length_a   1.000
_cell.length_b   1.000
_cell.length_c   1.000
_cell.angle_alpha   90.00
_cell.angle_beta   90.00
_cell.angle_gamma   90.00
#
_symmetry.space_group_name_H-M   'P 1'
#
loop_
_entity.id
_entity.type
_entity.pdbx_description
1 polymer ?
#
loop_
_entity_poly.entity_id
_entity_poly.type
_entity_poly.pdbx_seq_one_letter_code
_entity_poly.pdbx_strand_id
1 'polypeptide(L)'
;MYGRLNDPTNGHGWSIGQNCSDCDAKLDPSQTFDRTWHDASVQHNGNDTPFATVSFTGVAIYVMGIIVISTPATINALNSSKIFFQVDGTTQGSFLSNASLGPETVYSYNTTLFAKTNLSNELHNITVMCGDGADPSADSVCLLDRFIYT
;
A
#
# COMPACT_ATOMS: atom_id res chain seq x y z
N MET A 1 6.70 5.72 -11.35
CA MET A 1 5.74 5.11 -12.29
C MET A 1 4.72 4.34 -11.48
N TYR A 2 3.45 4.28 -11.87
CA TYR A 2 2.45 3.45 -11.21
C TYR A 2 1.50 2.87 -12.25
N GLY A 3 0.87 1.75 -11.92
CA GLY A 3 -0.02 1.04 -12.84
C GLY A 3 -0.53 -0.27 -12.24
N ARG A 4 -0.94 -1.19 -13.11
CA ARG A 4 -1.22 -2.57 -12.74
C ARG A 4 -0.18 -3.49 -13.38
N LEU A 5 0.19 -4.60 -12.73
CA LEU A 5 1.25 -5.48 -13.25
C LEU A 5 0.98 -6.01 -14.67
N ASN A 6 -0.30 -6.22 -15.02
CA ASN A 6 -0.76 -6.66 -16.35
C ASN A 6 -1.12 -5.52 -17.31
N ASP A 7 -1.27 -4.29 -16.83
CA ASP A 7 -1.52 -3.07 -17.62
C ASP A 7 -0.75 -1.88 -17.02
N PRO A 8 0.58 -1.85 -17.22
CA PRO A 8 1.44 -0.86 -16.58
C PRO A 8 1.32 0.54 -17.18
N THR A 9 0.63 0.69 -18.33
CA THR A 9 0.56 1.95 -19.09
C THR A 9 -0.81 2.62 -19.06
N ASN A 10 -1.91 1.86 -18.91
CA ASN A 10 -3.26 2.42 -18.91
C ASN A 10 -4.04 2.16 -17.60
N GLY A 11 -3.52 1.32 -16.70
CA GLY A 11 -4.18 1.00 -15.45
C GLY A 11 -4.03 2.09 -14.39
N HIS A 12 -5.14 2.68 -13.92
CA HIS A 12 -5.16 3.42 -12.65
C HIS A 12 -5.01 2.43 -11.48
N GLY A 13 -3.77 2.01 -11.18
CA GLY A 13 -3.49 1.08 -10.09
C GLY A 13 -3.70 1.71 -8.70
N TRP A 14 -3.22 2.94 -8.53
CA TRP A 14 -3.34 3.71 -7.30
C TRP A 14 -4.19 4.95 -7.54
N SER A 15 -5.11 5.21 -6.62
CA SER A 15 -5.99 6.37 -6.60
C SER A 15 -5.42 7.43 -5.65
N ILE A 16 -5.63 8.70 -6.00
CA ILE A 16 -5.39 9.82 -5.09
C ILE A 16 -6.51 9.79 -4.05
N GLY A 17 -6.20 9.32 -2.83
CA GLY A 17 -7.19 8.90 -1.86
C GLY A 17 -8.10 10.03 -1.38
N GLN A 18 -7.55 11.24 -1.19
CA GLN A 18 -8.31 12.41 -0.77
C GLN A 18 -9.36 12.87 -1.79
N ASN A 19 -9.24 12.43 -3.05
CA ASN A 19 -10.17 12.74 -4.13
C ASN A 19 -10.98 11.51 -4.58
N CYS A 20 -10.85 10.39 -3.87
CA CYS A 20 -11.47 9.14 -4.26
C CYS A 20 -12.86 8.99 -3.62
N SER A 21 -13.91 9.35 -4.37
CA SER A 21 -15.29 9.17 -3.92
C SER A 21 -15.66 7.70 -3.73
N ASP A 22 -15.11 6.83 -4.58
CA ASP A 22 -15.53 5.44 -4.73
C ASP A 22 -14.63 4.46 -3.95
N CYS A 23 -13.55 4.95 -3.32
CA CYS A 23 -12.69 4.13 -2.48
C CYS A 23 -13.44 3.70 -1.20
N ASP A 24 -13.31 2.42 -0.82
CA ASP A 24 -13.92 1.88 0.38
C ASP A 24 -13.34 2.51 1.66
N ALA A 25 -12.04 2.82 1.66
CA ALA A 25 -11.40 3.42 2.82
C ALA A 25 -11.79 4.90 2.96
N LYS A 26 -12.33 5.26 4.12
CA LYS A 26 -12.74 6.63 4.46
C LYS A 26 -11.87 7.15 5.59
N LEU A 27 -10.72 7.72 5.22
CA LEU A 27 -9.73 8.23 6.17
C LEU A 27 -10.04 9.65 6.64
N ASP A 28 -9.48 10.01 7.80
CA ASP A 28 -9.42 11.37 8.31
C ASP A 28 -8.13 12.05 7.79
N PRO A 29 -8.23 13.03 6.86
CA PRO A 29 -7.06 13.69 6.29
C PRO A 29 -6.22 14.43 7.34
N SER A 30 -6.77 14.76 8.52
CA SER A 30 -5.99 15.43 9.56
C SER A 30 -4.96 14.52 10.24
N GLN A 31 -5.07 13.20 10.04
CA GLN A 31 -4.18 12.19 10.61
C GLN A 31 -3.17 11.64 9.59
N THR A 32 -3.23 12.07 8.32
CA THR A 32 -2.26 11.70 7.29
C THR A 32 -1.21 12.79 7.07
N PHE A 33 -0.06 12.43 6.54
CA PHE A 33 0.99 13.39 6.23
C PHE A 33 0.56 14.30 5.08
N ASP A 34 0.71 15.61 5.28
CA ASP A 34 0.24 16.66 4.36
C ASP A 34 -1.23 16.52 3.93
N ARG A 35 -2.04 15.81 4.72
CA ARG A 35 -3.45 15.54 4.43
C ARG A 35 -3.69 14.79 3.12
N THR A 36 -2.73 13.95 2.72
CA THR A 36 -2.77 13.13 1.49
C THR A 36 -2.61 11.64 1.79
N TRP A 37 -3.04 10.78 0.88
CA TRP A 37 -2.70 9.36 0.84
C TRP A 37 -2.96 8.80 -0.56
N HIS A 38 -2.43 7.62 -0.85
CA HIS A 38 -2.74 6.84 -2.04
C HIS A 38 -3.46 5.56 -1.64
N ASP A 39 -4.52 5.25 -2.36
CA ASP A 39 -5.41 4.11 -2.11
C ASP A 39 -5.33 3.13 -3.26
N ALA A 40 -5.18 1.85 -2.93
CA ALA A 40 -5.33 0.75 -3.86
C ALA A 40 -6.05 -0.42 -3.18
N SER A 41 -6.80 -1.17 -3.96
CA SER A 41 -7.42 -2.40 -3.50
C SER A 41 -7.25 -3.51 -4.53
N VAL A 42 -7.03 -4.73 -4.07
CA VAL A 42 -7.15 -5.96 -4.87
C VAL A 42 -8.36 -6.73 -4.37
N GLN A 43 -9.18 -7.22 -5.31
CA GLN A 43 -10.31 -8.10 -5.02
C GLN A 43 -9.99 -9.55 -5.44
N HIS A 44 -10.79 -10.51 -4.93
CA HIS A 44 -10.65 -11.97 -4.98
C HIS A 44 -10.44 -12.61 -6.37
N ASN A 45 -10.47 -11.86 -7.47
CA ASN A 45 -10.15 -12.35 -8.81
C ASN A 45 -8.68 -12.15 -9.19
N GLY A 46 -7.92 -11.31 -8.48
CA GLY A 46 -6.46 -11.20 -8.48
C GLY A 46 -5.71 -10.96 -9.78
N ASN A 47 -6.44 -10.83 -10.87
CA ASN A 47 -5.99 -10.01 -11.97
C ASN A 47 -5.98 -8.57 -11.47
N ASP A 48 -4.98 -7.78 -11.87
CA ASP A 48 -4.92 -6.33 -11.64
C ASP A 48 -4.17 -5.82 -10.39
N THR A 49 -3.15 -6.53 -9.88
CA THR A 49 -2.27 -6.05 -8.79
C THR A 49 -1.73 -4.63 -9.05
N PRO A 50 -2.16 -3.63 -8.27
CA PRO A 50 -1.61 -2.28 -8.34
C PRO A 50 -0.16 -2.23 -7.92
N PHE A 51 0.66 -1.48 -8.65
CA PHE A 51 2.04 -1.22 -8.27
C PHE A 51 2.39 0.26 -8.41
N ALA A 52 3.35 0.70 -7.59
CA ALA A 52 3.98 2.00 -7.69
C ALA A 52 5.48 1.88 -7.46
N THR A 53 6.27 2.58 -8.26
CA THR A 53 7.72 2.64 -8.17
C THR A 53 8.19 4.07 -7.95
N VAL A 54 9.05 4.24 -6.94
CA VAL A 54 9.69 5.50 -6.56
C VAL A 54 11.20 5.31 -6.56
N SER A 55 11.91 6.25 -7.19
CA SER A 55 13.38 6.30 -7.16
C SER A 55 13.84 7.21 -6.03
N PHE A 56 14.91 6.81 -5.34
CA PHE A 56 15.53 7.62 -4.29
C PHE A 56 17.05 7.40 -4.28
N THR A 57 17.80 8.38 -3.79
CA THR A 57 19.24 8.23 -3.52
C THR A 57 19.45 8.32 -2.03
N GLY A 58 20.09 7.30 -1.43
CA GLY A 58 20.28 7.23 0.00
C GLY A 58 20.62 5.84 0.51
N VAL A 59 20.82 5.73 1.82
CA VAL A 59 21.24 4.51 2.53
C VAL A 59 20.10 3.80 3.27
N ALA A 60 18.92 4.43 3.33
CA ALA A 60 17.73 3.85 3.94
C ALA A 60 16.43 4.37 3.32
N ILE A 61 15.38 3.55 3.39
CA ILE A 61 14.01 3.90 3.04
C ILE A 61 13.00 3.29 4.01
N TYR A 62 11.98 4.08 4.34
CA TYR A 62 10.83 3.70 5.17
C TYR A 62 9.55 4.04 4.41
N VAL A 63 8.64 3.06 4.31
CA VAL A 63 7.31 3.25 3.73
C VAL A 63 6.32 3.34 4.88
N MET A 64 5.69 4.50 5.00
CA MET A 64 4.68 4.76 6.01
C MET A 64 3.30 4.70 5.37
N GLY A 65 2.32 4.20 6.10
CA GLY A 65 0.95 4.11 5.62
C GLY A 65 -0.07 3.99 6.73
N ILE A 66 -1.26 3.58 6.31
CA ILE A 66 -2.44 3.38 7.14
C ILE A 66 -2.86 1.93 7.01
N ILE A 67 -3.30 1.32 8.11
CA ILE A 67 -3.86 -0.05 8.09
C ILE A 67 -5.24 -0.06 8.72
N VAL A 68 -6.08 -0.99 8.27
CA VAL A 68 -7.38 -1.26 8.91
C VAL A 68 -7.14 -2.20 10.08
N ILE A 69 -7.46 -1.77 11.31
CA ILE A 69 -7.28 -2.59 12.51
C ILE A 69 -8.58 -3.26 12.96
N SER A 70 -9.73 -2.69 12.60
CA SER A 70 -11.05 -3.25 12.86
C SER A 70 -12.02 -2.85 11.76
N THR A 71 -12.96 -3.72 11.41
CA THR A 71 -14.05 -3.41 10.46
C THR A 71 -15.24 -4.35 10.66
N PRO A 72 -16.48 -3.94 10.34
CA PRO A 72 -17.60 -4.86 10.22
C PRO A 72 -17.32 -5.95 9.19
N ALA A 73 -18.01 -7.08 9.34
CA ALA A 73 -17.95 -8.15 8.35
C ALA A 73 -18.37 -7.60 6.99
N THR A 74 -17.45 -7.68 6.02
CA THR A 74 -17.60 -7.10 4.70
C THR A 74 -17.02 -8.06 3.66
N ILE A 75 -17.48 -7.93 2.42
CA ILE A 75 -16.95 -8.65 1.26
C ILE A 75 -15.94 -7.82 0.47
N ASN A 76 -15.62 -6.60 0.94
CA ASN A 76 -14.65 -5.72 0.29
C ASN A 76 -13.23 -5.91 0.86
N ALA A 77 -12.30 -5.16 0.27
CA ALA A 77 -10.87 -5.28 0.55
C ALA A 77 -10.44 -4.81 1.95
N LEU A 78 -11.33 -4.19 2.73
CA LEU A 78 -11.02 -3.63 4.06
C LEU A 78 -10.64 -4.68 5.11
N ASN A 79 -10.88 -5.97 4.84
CA ASN A 79 -10.57 -7.06 5.77
C ASN A 79 -9.07 -7.27 5.99
N SER A 80 -8.20 -6.80 5.08
CA SER A 80 -6.76 -6.97 5.23
C SER A 80 -5.94 -5.88 4.56
N SER A 81 -4.72 -5.69 5.06
CA SER A 81 -3.69 -4.86 4.46
C SER A 81 -2.46 -5.72 4.17
N LYS A 82 -2.31 -6.08 2.89
CA LYS A 82 -1.22 -6.89 2.35
C LYS A 82 -0.46 -6.06 1.33
N ILE A 83 0.84 -5.88 1.53
CA ILE A 83 1.66 -5.04 0.66
C ILE A 83 3.00 -5.72 0.46
N PHE A 84 3.41 -5.89 -0.79
CA PHE A 84 4.66 -6.54 -1.19
C PHE A 84 5.69 -5.53 -1.68
N PHE A 85 6.95 -5.71 -1.29
CA PHE A 85 8.01 -4.74 -1.51
C PHE A 85 9.21 -5.34 -2.24
N GLN A 86 9.69 -4.61 -3.24
CA GLN A 86 10.97 -4.86 -3.92
C GLN A 86 11.86 -3.62 -3.82
N VAL A 87 13.16 -3.84 -3.69
CA VAL A 87 14.19 -2.81 -3.83
C VAL A 87 15.15 -3.28 -4.92
N ASP A 88 15.37 -2.44 -5.92
CA ASP A 88 16.20 -2.72 -7.09
C ASP A 88 15.80 -4.01 -7.82
N GLY A 89 14.49 -4.23 -7.94
CA GLY A 89 13.91 -5.44 -8.56
C GLY A 89 14.04 -6.71 -7.71
N THR A 90 14.66 -6.63 -6.52
CA THR A 90 14.83 -7.76 -5.62
C THR A 90 13.78 -7.74 -4.51
N THR A 91 13.06 -8.84 -4.34
CA THR A 91 12.09 -9.04 -3.25
C THR A 91 12.70 -8.79 -1.88
N GLN A 92 12.07 -7.91 -1.09
CA GLN A 92 12.49 -7.60 0.28
C GLN A 92 11.47 -8.06 1.35
N GLY A 93 10.27 -8.48 0.94
CA GLY A 93 9.26 -9.07 1.84
C GLY A 93 7.89 -8.44 1.67
N SER A 94 6.97 -8.80 2.57
CA SER A 94 5.59 -8.32 2.60
C SER A 94 5.22 -7.79 3.98
N PHE A 95 4.36 -6.79 4.02
CA PHE A 95 3.56 -6.43 5.18
C PHE A 95 2.23 -7.17 5.11
N LEU A 96 1.82 -7.84 6.19
CA LEU A 96 0.56 -8.58 6.26
C LEU A 96 -0.15 -8.23 7.56
N SER A 97 -1.38 -7.72 7.45
CA SER A 97 -2.24 -7.44 8.60
C SER A 97 -3.69 -7.75 8.26
N ASN A 98 -4.41 -8.36 9.19
CA ASN A 98 -5.84 -8.62 9.07
C ASN A 98 -6.59 -7.73 10.05
N ALA A 99 -7.67 -7.10 9.60
CA ALA A 99 -8.56 -6.37 10.46
C ALA A 99 -9.30 -7.33 11.40
N SER A 100 -9.47 -6.92 12.66
CA SER A 100 -10.36 -7.61 13.59
C SER A 100 -11.83 -7.35 13.24
N LEU A 101 -12.71 -8.30 13.55
CA LEU A 101 -14.15 -8.06 13.42
C LEU A 101 -14.62 -7.08 14.50
N GLY A 102 -15.18 -5.95 14.10
CA GLY A 102 -15.69 -4.93 15.02
C GLY A 102 -16.92 -4.20 14.48
N PRO A 103 -17.56 -3.35 15.31
CA PRO A 103 -18.77 -2.63 14.92
C PRO A 103 -18.50 -1.46 13.96
N GLU A 104 -17.26 -0.99 13.87
CA GLU A 104 -16.86 0.19 13.10
C GLU A 104 -15.53 -0.07 12.39
N THR A 105 -15.31 0.64 11.28
CA THR A 105 -14.02 0.63 10.60
C THR A 105 -13.05 1.56 11.30
N VAL A 106 -11.96 1.02 11.83
CA VAL A 106 -10.95 1.75 12.58
C VAL A 106 -9.61 1.61 11.88
N TYR A 107 -8.90 2.73 11.77
CA TYR A 107 -7.61 2.84 11.09
C TYR A 107 -6.47 3.12 12.07
N SER A 108 -5.30 2.55 11.80
CA SER A 108 -4.03 2.93 12.45
C SER A 108 -3.18 3.71 11.47
N TYR A 109 -3.02 5.00 11.75
CA TYR A 109 -2.20 5.93 10.97
C TYR A 109 -0.71 5.84 11.35
N ASN A 110 0.16 6.39 10.50
CA ASN A 110 1.60 6.47 10.75
C ASN A 110 2.24 5.08 11.02
N THR A 111 1.72 4.05 10.36
CA THR A 111 2.21 2.67 10.50
C THR A 111 3.41 2.45 9.58
N THR A 112 4.53 1.96 10.10
CA THR A 112 5.66 1.53 9.26
C THR A 112 5.32 0.23 8.55
N LEU A 113 5.07 0.32 7.25
CA LEU A 113 4.75 -0.85 6.41
C LEU A 113 6.01 -1.58 5.95
N PHE A 114 7.07 -0.83 5.68
CA PHE A 114 8.35 -1.37 5.24
C PHE A 114 9.50 -0.50 5.72
N ALA A 115 10.63 -1.13 6.02
CA ALA A 115 11.89 -0.45 6.32
C ALA A 115 13.05 -1.24 5.73
N LYS A 116 13.94 -0.55 5.03
CA LYS A 116 15.21 -1.09 4.55
C LYS A 116 16.31 -0.09 4.87
N THR A 117 17.31 -0.55 5.59
CA THR A 117 18.51 0.22 5.94
C THR A 117 19.75 -0.48 5.39
N ASN A 118 20.92 0.14 5.59
CA ASN A 118 22.22 -0.40 5.17
C ASN A 118 22.30 -0.63 3.65
N LEU A 119 21.66 0.24 2.87
CA LEU A 119 21.86 0.33 1.43
C LEU A 119 23.17 1.08 1.13
N SER A 120 23.74 0.84 -0.05
CA SER A 120 24.79 1.69 -0.62
C SER A 120 24.25 3.11 -0.79
N ASN A 121 25.10 4.14 -0.70
CA ASN A 121 24.66 5.50 -0.98
C ASN A 121 24.62 5.75 -2.50
N GLU A 122 23.63 5.18 -3.17
CA GLU A 122 23.45 5.28 -4.61
C GLU A 122 21.96 5.41 -4.99
N LEU A 123 21.67 5.42 -6.29
CA LEU A 123 20.30 5.45 -6.78
C LEU A 123 19.64 4.09 -6.63
N HIS A 124 18.54 4.04 -5.89
CA HIS A 124 17.70 2.88 -5.67
C HIS A 124 16.29 3.07 -6.22
N ASN A 125 15.61 1.97 -6.50
CA ASN A 125 14.20 1.94 -6.84
C ASN A 125 13.42 1.06 -5.87
N ILE A 126 12.43 1.61 -5.19
CA ILE A 126 11.45 0.83 -4.44
C ILE A 126 10.22 0.61 -5.30
N THR A 127 9.76 -0.64 -5.38
CA THR A 127 8.45 -1.00 -5.96
C THR A 127 7.56 -1.55 -4.86
N VAL A 128 6.37 -0.96 -4.76
CA VAL A 128 5.31 -1.33 -3.83
C VAL A 128 4.17 -1.94 -4.62
N MET A 129 3.71 -3.12 -4.24
CA MET A 129 2.60 -3.83 -4.86
C MET A 129 1.51 -4.09 -3.83
N CYS A 130 0.26 -3.76 -4.16
CA CYS A 130 -0.86 -4.05 -3.28
C CYS A 130 -1.29 -5.51 -3.42
N GLY A 131 -1.41 -6.23 -2.30
CA GLY A 131 -1.54 -7.68 -2.24
C GLY A 131 -0.29 -8.35 -1.65
N ASP A 132 -0.31 -9.68 -1.54
CA ASP A 132 0.81 -10.45 -0.97
C ASP A 132 1.88 -10.86 -2.00
N GLY A 133 1.67 -10.55 -3.28
CA GLY A 133 2.57 -10.86 -4.38
C GLY A 133 2.58 -12.34 -4.81
N ALA A 134 1.76 -13.19 -4.19
CA ALA A 134 1.78 -14.64 -4.39
C ALA A 134 0.38 -15.27 -4.61
N ASP A 135 -0.64 -14.75 -3.94
CA ASP A 135 -2.02 -15.22 -4.02
C ASP A 135 -2.93 -14.13 -4.63
N PRO A 136 -3.33 -14.28 -5.90
CA PRO A 136 -4.28 -13.38 -6.54
C PRO A 136 -5.64 -13.33 -5.81
N SER A 137 -6.03 -14.38 -5.08
CA SER A 137 -7.35 -14.46 -4.43
C SER A 137 -7.46 -13.71 -3.10
N ALA A 138 -6.39 -13.08 -2.64
CA ALA A 138 -6.34 -12.38 -1.37
C ALA A 138 -6.82 -10.92 -1.47
N ASP A 139 -8.07 -10.66 -1.06
CA ASP A 139 -8.59 -9.30 -0.88
C ASP A 139 -7.66 -8.47 0.02
N SER A 140 -7.29 -7.27 -0.43
CA SER A 140 -6.40 -6.39 0.33
C SER A 140 -6.61 -4.93 -0.02
N VAL A 141 -6.69 -4.07 1.00
CA VAL A 141 -6.61 -2.61 0.88
C VAL A 141 -5.21 -2.14 1.27
N CYS A 142 -4.65 -1.26 0.45
CA CYS A 142 -3.30 -0.73 0.62
C CYS A 142 -3.36 0.79 0.64
N LEU A 143 -2.95 1.38 1.75
CA LEU A 143 -3.05 2.81 1.99
C LEU A 143 -1.64 3.36 2.26
N LEU A 144 -1.07 4.04 1.27
CA LEU A 144 0.27 4.63 1.37
C LEU A 144 0.17 6.11 1.74
N ASP A 145 0.93 6.50 2.75
CA ASP A 145 0.96 7.88 3.25
C ASP A 145 2.20 8.61 2.71
N ARG A 146 3.40 8.07 2.97
CA ARG A 146 4.66 8.70 2.55
C ARG A 146 5.84 7.74 2.49
N PHE A 147 6.86 8.15 1.75
CA PHE A 147 8.18 7.54 1.72
C PHE A 147 9.17 8.47 2.44
N ILE A 148 9.99 7.92 3.33
CA ILE A 148 11.07 8.64 4.02
C ILE A 148 12.38 7.96 3.65
N TYR A 149 13.36 8.71 3.16
CA TYR A 149 14.67 8.19 2.82
C TYR A 149 15.78 9.14 3.31
N THR A 150 16.98 8.60 3.50
CA THR A 150 18.16 9.32 4.03
C THR A 150 19.39 9.03 3.22
#